data_AF-A0A0D3KAN0-F1
#
_entry.id   AF-A0A0D3KAN0-F1
#
_cell.length_a   1.000
_cell.length_b   1.000
_cell.length_c   1.000
_cell.angle_alpha   90.00
_cell.angle_beta   90.00
_cell.angle_gamma   90.00
#
_symmetry.space_group_name_H-M   'P 1'
#
loop_
_entity.id
_entity.type
_entity.pdbx_description
1 polymer ?
#
loop_
_entity_poly.entity_id
_entity_poly.type
_entity_poly.pdbx_seq_one_letter_code
_entity_poly.pdbx_strand_id
1 'polypeptide(L)'
;MAQQTLVGREIVGGAAEGSVLYADTGLSFWGGCDPQTGVIVDHTHPLHDECVRGRVLAIPNGRGSCTGSQVVLELLLNGVAPAALLLRTPDVILSLGVIVAEELFGHSIPIVSLGDSFDRLEAHTHAAAHIDGCTYIGPGGLRFARELVALGGRVAVPTTLNSNSAYLDLGASLSFTCSPYLLPSAPGLGEHVAWGESNAVVFANSVLGARTLKYADYLDICAALVGRAPAAGAHLDEHRHATLVLDASALVAAGLPAASADAFWPTLGYACGNLAQTRVPALTGIAHLRPTRDELKAFAAAFGTSGAAALFHIVGVTPEAADLQTALGAAGSGEGVETLRLSPEQFASAWRTLDSGALSSGGHDDGAMVGGGGGAKHRDVRVIATLSRFVLEQAEAAGHALTLSEFGVEFINDTCWCMLGDVVPFPPIQSARTLITNSGKYAHYAPGLVNRSGFKVRYSGLAGCVAAARTGRAPPRPPFLAALRGCASVAGLGRALLRRGGSTGRM
;
A
#
# COMPACT_ATOMS: atom_id res chain seq x y z
N MET A 1 11.05 -26.07 -30.08
CA MET A 1 9.59 -25.92 -29.85
C MET A 1 9.36 -24.57 -29.21
N ALA A 2 8.29 -23.86 -29.56
CA ALA A 2 7.97 -22.57 -28.95
C ALA A 2 7.50 -22.79 -27.50
N GLN A 3 8.03 -22.01 -26.57
CA GLN A 3 7.57 -21.97 -25.18
C GLN A 3 6.09 -21.54 -25.16
N GLN A 4 5.21 -22.37 -24.59
CA GLN A 4 3.80 -22.04 -24.41
C GLN A 4 3.50 -21.74 -22.94
N THR A 5 2.83 -20.62 -22.70
CA THR A 5 2.29 -20.28 -21.38
C THR A 5 0.84 -20.72 -21.31
N LEU A 6 0.50 -21.55 -20.32
CA LEU A 6 -0.86 -21.95 -19.99
C LEU A 6 -1.28 -21.22 -18.71
N VAL A 7 -2.45 -20.60 -18.74
CA VAL A 7 -2.99 -19.87 -17.59
C VAL A 7 -4.09 -20.70 -16.95
N GLY A 8 -4.03 -20.85 -15.62
CA GLY A 8 -5.04 -21.57 -14.86
C GLY A 8 -5.43 -20.86 -13.56
N ARG A 9 -6.52 -21.34 -12.98
CA ARG A 9 -6.96 -21.00 -11.63
C ARG A 9 -6.00 -21.60 -10.62
N GLU A 10 -5.31 -20.73 -9.91
CA GLU A 10 -4.54 -21.05 -8.72
C GLU A 10 -5.43 -21.65 -7.62
N ILE A 11 -5.00 -22.78 -7.07
CA ILE A 11 -5.66 -23.45 -5.95
C ILE A 11 -4.76 -23.44 -4.71
N VAL A 12 -3.46 -23.71 -4.88
CA VAL A 12 -2.40 -23.55 -3.87
C VAL A 12 -1.23 -22.82 -4.51
N GLY A 13 -0.70 -21.83 -3.79
CA GLY A 13 0.39 -20.96 -4.25
C GLY A 13 1.75 -21.68 -4.34
N GLY A 14 2.74 -21.02 -4.93
CA GLY A 14 4.12 -21.52 -5.00
C GLY A 14 4.70 -21.57 -6.42
N ALA A 15 5.97 -21.97 -6.52
CA ALA A 15 6.66 -22.13 -7.80
C ALA A 15 7.40 -23.47 -7.84
N ALA A 16 7.36 -24.13 -8.99
CA ALA A 16 8.00 -25.41 -9.23
C ALA A 16 8.26 -25.64 -10.71
N GLU A 17 9.29 -26.39 -11.04
CA GLU A 17 9.60 -26.83 -12.39
C GLU A 17 9.90 -28.32 -12.41
N GLY A 18 9.62 -28.98 -13.54
CA GLY A 18 9.96 -30.38 -13.72
C GLY A 18 9.40 -30.98 -15.03
N SER A 19 9.79 -32.23 -15.28
CA SER A 19 9.24 -33.00 -16.39
C SER A 19 7.74 -33.22 -16.19
N VAL A 20 6.96 -33.08 -17.25
CA VAL A 20 5.50 -33.27 -17.20
C VAL A 20 5.18 -34.76 -17.21
N LEU A 21 4.34 -35.17 -16.26
CA LEU A 21 3.72 -36.49 -16.24
C LEU A 21 2.22 -36.29 -16.50
N TYR A 22 1.79 -36.51 -17.74
CA TYR A 22 0.45 -36.17 -18.21
C TYR A 22 -0.44 -37.41 -18.40
N ALA A 23 -1.69 -37.32 -17.94
CA ALA A 23 -2.76 -38.21 -18.34
C ALA A 23 -4.08 -37.45 -18.51
N ASP A 24 -4.89 -37.90 -19.47
CA ASP A 24 -6.28 -37.45 -19.66
C ASP A 24 -7.27 -38.17 -18.70
N THR A 25 -6.75 -39.08 -17.88
CA THR A 25 -7.48 -39.91 -16.93
C THR A 25 -7.18 -39.45 -15.50
N GLY A 26 -8.21 -39.33 -14.66
CA GLY A 26 -8.03 -38.93 -13.27
C GLY A 26 -7.32 -40.01 -12.44
N LEU A 27 -6.56 -39.60 -11.42
CA LEU A 27 -5.80 -40.52 -10.56
C LEU A 27 -6.44 -40.68 -9.18
N SER A 28 -6.56 -41.92 -8.70
CA SER A 28 -6.86 -42.18 -7.29
C SER A 28 -5.58 -42.20 -6.49
N PHE A 29 -5.41 -41.23 -5.58
CA PHE A 29 -4.25 -41.24 -4.69
C PHE A 29 -4.39 -42.33 -3.64
N TRP A 30 -5.59 -42.52 -3.09
CA TRP A 30 -5.87 -43.67 -2.22
C TRP A 30 -5.87 -44.97 -3.01
N GLY A 31 -4.93 -45.87 -2.71
CA GLY A 31 -4.79 -47.16 -3.36
C GLY A 31 -4.25 -47.12 -4.80
N GLY A 32 -3.90 -45.94 -5.33
CA GLY A 32 -3.38 -45.80 -6.68
C GLY A 32 -2.06 -45.03 -6.79
N CYS A 33 -1.60 -44.39 -5.71
CA CYS A 33 -0.23 -43.87 -5.60
C CYS A 33 0.36 -44.37 -4.27
N ASP A 34 1.54 -44.98 -4.32
CA ASP A 34 2.26 -45.45 -3.13
C ASP A 34 2.88 -44.25 -2.37
N PRO A 35 2.44 -43.94 -1.14
CA PRO A 35 2.94 -42.80 -0.38
C PRO A 35 4.41 -42.91 0.03
N GLN A 36 5.02 -44.09 0.00
CA GLN A 36 6.42 -44.30 0.37
C GLN A 36 7.38 -44.07 -0.80
N THR A 37 6.93 -44.34 -2.02
CA THR A 37 7.78 -44.34 -3.22
C THR A 37 7.39 -43.27 -4.24
N GLY A 38 6.15 -42.79 -4.19
CA GLY A 38 5.55 -41.92 -5.20
C GLY A 38 5.21 -42.64 -6.50
N VAL A 39 5.26 -43.98 -6.54
CA VAL A 39 4.93 -44.76 -7.75
C VAL A 39 3.41 -44.91 -7.88
N ILE A 40 2.89 -44.73 -9.10
CA ILE A 40 1.49 -44.98 -9.43
C ILE A 40 1.30 -46.49 -9.58
N VAL A 41 0.58 -47.09 -8.62
CA VAL A 41 0.35 -48.54 -8.53
C VAL A 41 -1.02 -48.97 -9.05
N ASP A 42 -1.85 -48.03 -9.47
CA ASP A 42 -3.12 -48.34 -10.12
C ASP A 42 -2.87 -48.96 -11.52
N HIS A 43 -2.95 -50.29 -11.60
CA HIS A 43 -2.79 -51.08 -12.83
C HIS A 43 -3.72 -50.67 -13.97
N THR A 44 -4.79 -49.93 -13.69
CA THR A 44 -5.76 -49.45 -14.69
C THR A 44 -5.47 -48.04 -15.18
N HIS A 45 -4.55 -47.32 -14.55
CA HIS A 45 -4.19 -45.96 -14.93
C HIS A 45 -3.14 -45.96 -16.05
N PRO A 46 -3.22 -45.07 -17.05
CA PRO A 46 -2.23 -44.98 -18.13
C PRO A 46 -0.81 -44.61 -17.67
N LEU A 47 -0.67 -44.13 -16.44
CA LEU A 47 0.60 -43.82 -15.79
C LEU A 47 1.05 -44.91 -14.81
N HIS A 48 0.53 -46.14 -14.91
CA HIS A 48 1.00 -47.25 -14.08
C HIS A 48 2.52 -47.42 -14.17
N ASP A 49 3.18 -47.72 -13.05
CA ASP A 49 4.64 -47.81 -12.87
C ASP A 49 5.43 -46.49 -12.98
N GLU A 50 4.78 -45.36 -13.25
CA GLU A 50 5.41 -44.04 -13.27
C GLU A 50 5.53 -43.43 -11.86
N CYS A 51 6.66 -42.78 -11.55
CA CYS A 51 6.92 -42.14 -10.25
C CYS A 51 6.62 -40.62 -10.25
N VAL A 52 5.72 -40.12 -9.40
CA VAL A 52 5.37 -38.69 -9.40
C VAL A 52 6.46 -37.78 -8.83
N ARG A 53 7.40 -38.33 -8.05
CA ARG A 53 8.39 -37.58 -7.28
C ARG A 53 9.14 -36.54 -8.10
N GLY A 54 9.06 -35.27 -7.70
CA GLY A 54 9.78 -34.16 -8.34
C GLY A 54 9.33 -33.84 -9.76
N ARG A 55 8.25 -34.46 -10.25
CA ARG A 55 7.66 -34.21 -11.57
C ARG A 55 6.44 -33.30 -11.47
N VAL A 56 6.09 -32.65 -12.57
CA VAL A 56 4.83 -31.89 -12.69
C VAL A 56 3.74 -32.87 -13.11
N LEU A 57 2.90 -33.28 -12.16
CA LEU A 57 1.82 -34.22 -12.43
C LEU A 57 0.61 -33.46 -12.98
N ALA A 58 0.20 -33.83 -14.20
CA ALA A 58 -0.93 -33.26 -14.92
C ALA A 58 -2.03 -34.31 -15.11
N ILE A 59 -3.14 -34.16 -14.40
CA ILE A 59 -4.32 -35.05 -14.46
C ILE A 59 -5.60 -34.22 -14.49
N PRO A 60 -6.72 -34.68 -15.07
CA PRO A 60 -7.94 -33.89 -15.14
C PRO A 60 -8.50 -33.55 -13.74
N ASN A 61 -8.47 -34.50 -12.81
CA ASN A 61 -8.93 -34.40 -11.44
C ASN A 61 -8.47 -35.62 -10.63
N GLY A 62 -8.58 -35.57 -9.30
CA GLY A 62 -8.51 -36.77 -8.48
C GLY A 62 -9.77 -37.63 -8.65
N ARG A 63 -9.66 -38.94 -8.45
CA ARG A 63 -10.82 -39.85 -8.35
C ARG A 63 -10.73 -40.69 -7.08
N GLY A 64 -11.87 -41.19 -6.59
CA GLY A 64 -11.89 -42.11 -5.45
C GLY A 64 -12.11 -41.44 -4.09
N SER A 65 -11.57 -42.05 -3.04
CA SER A 65 -11.92 -41.77 -1.62
C SER A 65 -11.47 -40.39 -1.13
N CYS A 66 -12.22 -39.81 -0.18
CA CYS A 66 -11.83 -38.63 0.60
C CYS A 66 -10.46 -38.78 1.29
N THR A 67 -10.00 -40.01 1.49
CA THR A 67 -8.68 -40.36 2.03
C THR A 67 -7.51 -39.93 1.11
N GLY A 68 -7.77 -39.55 -0.14
CA GLY A 68 -6.73 -39.07 -1.06
C GLY A 68 -5.93 -37.87 -0.53
N SER A 69 -6.54 -37.02 0.29
CA SER A 69 -5.87 -35.89 0.94
C SER A 69 -4.79 -36.32 1.93
N GLN A 70 -5.00 -37.42 2.66
CA GLN A 70 -4.01 -38.00 3.58
C GLN A 70 -2.82 -38.57 2.81
N VAL A 71 -3.06 -39.21 1.66
CA VAL A 71 -1.97 -39.72 0.82
C VAL A 71 -1.14 -38.58 0.22
N VAL A 72 -1.78 -37.49 -0.22
CA VAL A 72 -1.06 -36.29 -0.68
C VAL A 72 -0.19 -35.70 0.44
N LEU A 73 -0.72 -35.63 1.66
CA LEU A 73 0.05 -35.22 2.83
C LEU A 73 1.25 -36.17 3.08
N GLU A 74 1.04 -37.49 3.07
CA GLU A 74 2.11 -38.46 3.27
C GLU A 74 3.20 -38.37 2.20
N LEU A 75 2.83 -38.19 0.93
CA LEU A 75 3.80 -37.99 -0.17
C LEU A 75 4.69 -36.77 0.09
N LEU A 76 4.11 -35.67 0.59
CA LEU A 76 4.85 -34.44 0.93
C LEU A 76 5.79 -34.66 2.12
N LEU A 77 5.29 -35.26 3.20
CA LEU A 77 6.09 -35.56 4.40
C LEU A 77 7.21 -36.55 4.13
N ASN A 78 7.00 -37.52 3.24
CA ASN A 78 8.00 -38.50 2.83
C ASN A 78 8.98 -37.97 1.77
N GLY A 79 8.80 -36.74 1.26
CA GLY A 79 9.68 -36.15 0.26
C GLY A 79 9.63 -36.84 -1.12
N VAL A 80 8.50 -37.50 -1.41
CA VAL A 80 8.25 -38.23 -2.67
C VAL A 80 7.08 -37.66 -3.47
N ALA A 81 6.56 -36.49 -3.08
CA ALA A 81 5.51 -35.75 -3.77
C ALA A 81 5.92 -35.25 -5.17
N PRO A 82 4.94 -34.97 -6.06
CA PRO A 82 5.20 -34.21 -7.27
C PRO A 82 5.69 -32.81 -6.95
N ALA A 83 6.41 -32.20 -7.89
CA ALA A 83 6.84 -30.81 -7.79
C ALA A 83 5.66 -29.83 -7.91
N ALA A 84 4.64 -30.18 -8.71
CA ALA A 84 3.42 -29.41 -8.88
C ALA A 84 2.25 -30.32 -9.30
N LEU A 85 1.02 -29.86 -9.06
CA LEU A 85 -0.20 -30.46 -9.60
C LEU A 85 -0.86 -29.52 -10.62
N LEU A 86 -1.01 -30.00 -11.85
CA LEU A 86 -1.82 -29.34 -12.89
C LEU A 86 -3.12 -30.12 -13.05
N LEU A 87 -4.25 -29.48 -12.80
CA LEU A 87 -5.57 -30.08 -12.86
C LEU A 87 -6.39 -29.53 -14.03
N ARG A 88 -7.31 -30.30 -14.61
CA ARG A 88 -8.33 -29.72 -15.50
C ARG A 88 -9.35 -28.97 -14.66
N THR A 89 -9.95 -29.65 -13.69
CA THR A 89 -10.93 -29.07 -12.77
C THR A 89 -10.38 -28.99 -11.34
N PRO A 90 -10.79 -28.00 -10.54
CA PRO A 90 -10.36 -27.92 -9.14
C PRO A 90 -10.78 -29.17 -8.36
N ASP A 91 -9.85 -29.73 -7.58
CA ASP A 91 -10.09 -30.91 -6.75
C ASP A 91 -9.91 -30.58 -5.27
N VAL A 92 -11.00 -30.59 -4.50
CA VAL A 92 -10.99 -30.21 -3.08
C VAL A 92 -10.21 -31.19 -2.21
N ILE A 93 -10.10 -32.46 -2.59
CA ILE A 93 -9.42 -33.51 -1.82
C ILE A 93 -7.91 -33.33 -1.96
N LEU A 94 -7.42 -33.21 -3.20
CA LEU A 94 -5.98 -33.02 -3.45
C LEU A 94 -5.50 -31.69 -2.88
N SER A 95 -6.32 -30.65 -3.02
CA SER A 95 -6.02 -29.32 -2.50
C SER A 95 -5.93 -29.30 -0.98
N LEU A 96 -6.87 -29.96 -0.29
CA LEU A 96 -6.85 -30.05 1.16
C LEU A 96 -5.59 -30.75 1.68
N GLY A 97 -5.11 -31.80 0.99
CA GLY A 97 -3.88 -32.50 1.36
C GLY A 97 -2.65 -31.59 1.38
N VAL A 98 -2.49 -30.76 0.35
CA VAL A 98 -1.38 -29.80 0.26
C VAL A 98 -1.55 -28.65 1.26
N ILE A 99 -2.77 -28.11 1.41
CA ILE A 99 -3.04 -27.02 2.38
C ILE A 99 -2.73 -27.48 3.82
N VAL A 100 -3.13 -28.69 4.20
CA VAL A 100 -2.83 -29.23 5.54
C VAL A 100 -1.33 -29.47 5.72
N ALA A 101 -0.64 -29.94 4.68
CA ALA A 101 0.81 -30.12 4.72
C ALA A 101 1.55 -28.78 4.91
N GLU A 102 1.07 -27.73 4.25
CA GLU A 102 1.63 -26.38 4.36
C GLU A 102 1.42 -25.82 5.76
N GLU A 103 0.18 -25.79 6.23
CA GLU A 103 -0.21 -25.16 7.49
C GLU A 103 0.34 -25.86 8.73
N LEU A 104 0.40 -27.20 8.73
CA LEU A 104 0.80 -27.96 9.92
C LEU A 104 2.26 -28.41 9.89
N PHE A 105 2.86 -28.55 8.71
CA PHE A 105 4.17 -29.17 8.56
C PHE A 105 5.16 -28.38 7.69
N GLY A 106 4.75 -27.23 7.12
CA GLY A 106 5.63 -26.37 6.32
C GLY A 106 6.06 -26.96 4.97
N HIS A 107 5.31 -27.95 4.45
CA HIS A 107 5.57 -28.56 3.15
C HIS A 107 4.44 -28.20 2.17
N SER A 108 4.75 -27.59 1.02
CA SER A 108 3.74 -27.19 0.04
C SER A 108 4.24 -27.38 -1.39
N ILE A 109 3.30 -27.53 -2.33
CA ILE A 109 3.53 -27.59 -3.77
C ILE A 109 2.44 -26.76 -4.49
N PRO A 110 2.74 -26.09 -5.60
CA PRO A 110 1.73 -25.35 -6.34
C PRO A 110 0.68 -26.27 -6.95
N ILE A 111 -0.59 -25.84 -6.89
CA ILE A 111 -1.71 -26.50 -7.57
C ILE A 111 -2.40 -25.49 -8.48
N VAL A 112 -2.52 -25.82 -9.78
CA VAL A 112 -3.14 -24.97 -10.80
C VAL A 112 -4.20 -25.75 -11.57
N SER A 113 -5.42 -25.22 -11.65
CA SER A 113 -6.50 -25.74 -12.48
C SER A 113 -6.57 -25.02 -13.83
N LEU A 114 -6.28 -25.72 -14.93
CA LEU A 114 -6.11 -25.16 -16.28
C LEU A 114 -7.39 -25.13 -17.13
N GLY A 115 -8.49 -25.75 -16.68
CA GLY A 115 -9.72 -25.84 -17.46
C GLY A 115 -9.48 -26.46 -18.85
N ASP A 116 -10.06 -25.88 -19.88
CA ASP A 116 -9.92 -26.34 -21.28
C ASP A 116 -8.48 -26.27 -21.80
N SER A 117 -7.61 -25.48 -21.16
CA SER A 117 -6.19 -25.42 -21.53
C SER A 117 -5.39 -26.65 -21.09
N PHE A 118 -5.97 -27.53 -20.27
CA PHE A 118 -5.33 -28.75 -19.78
C PHE A 118 -4.92 -29.70 -20.93
N ASP A 119 -5.75 -29.85 -21.96
CA ASP A 119 -5.50 -30.77 -23.09
C ASP A 119 -4.21 -30.43 -23.86
N ARG A 120 -3.75 -29.18 -23.75
CA ARG A 120 -2.53 -28.71 -24.41
C ARG A 120 -1.27 -29.27 -23.77
N LEU A 121 -1.34 -29.82 -22.56
CA LEU A 121 -0.19 -30.39 -21.85
C LEU A 121 0.30 -31.70 -22.47
N GLU A 122 -0.54 -32.44 -23.21
CA GLU A 122 -0.16 -33.70 -23.87
C GLU A 122 1.07 -33.54 -24.78
N ALA A 123 1.20 -32.39 -25.45
CA ALA A 123 2.29 -32.11 -26.37
C ALA A 123 3.61 -31.64 -25.71
N HIS A 124 3.67 -31.57 -24.37
CA HIS A 124 4.78 -30.94 -23.64
C HIS A 124 5.49 -31.91 -22.69
N THR A 125 6.83 -31.88 -22.72
CA THR A 125 7.67 -32.75 -21.89
C THR A 125 8.20 -32.09 -20.61
N HIS A 126 8.08 -30.76 -20.50
CA HIS A 126 8.57 -29.96 -19.37
C HIS A 126 7.62 -28.80 -19.07
N ALA A 127 7.38 -28.51 -17.79
CA ALA A 127 6.55 -27.39 -17.35
C ALA A 127 7.21 -26.68 -16.17
N ALA A 128 7.07 -25.35 -16.15
CA ALA A 128 7.38 -24.51 -15.01
C ALA A 128 6.08 -23.81 -14.57
N ALA A 129 5.71 -23.98 -13.32
CA ALA A 129 4.64 -23.26 -12.66
C ALA A 129 5.27 -22.19 -11.77
N HIS A 130 4.95 -20.92 -12.01
CA HIS A 130 5.43 -19.79 -11.21
C HIS A 130 4.24 -18.99 -10.72
N ILE A 131 4.19 -18.69 -9.43
CA ILE A 131 3.16 -17.84 -8.81
C ILE A 131 3.90 -16.71 -8.10
N ASP A 132 3.84 -15.50 -8.68
CA ASP A 132 4.58 -14.32 -8.20
C ASP A 132 3.68 -13.15 -7.77
N GLY A 133 4.23 -12.37 -6.85
CA GLY A 133 3.64 -11.34 -6.00
C GLY A 133 2.66 -10.35 -6.62
N CYS A 134 1.55 -10.19 -5.91
CA CYS A 134 0.75 -8.97 -5.81
C CYS A 134 0.90 -8.38 -4.41
N THR A 135 0.73 -7.07 -4.26
CA THR A 135 0.14 -6.55 -3.03
C THR A 135 -1.31 -7.04 -3.00
N TYR A 136 -1.53 -8.11 -2.27
CA TYR A 136 -2.83 -8.74 -2.13
C TYR A 136 -3.72 -7.88 -1.23
N ILE A 137 -4.63 -7.11 -1.84
CA ILE A 137 -5.78 -6.49 -1.15
C ILE A 137 -6.96 -7.48 -1.07
N GLY A 138 -6.88 -8.58 -1.84
CA GLY A 138 -7.88 -9.64 -1.95
C GLY A 138 -7.84 -10.35 -3.32
N PRO A 139 -8.57 -11.46 -3.52
CA PRO A 139 -8.54 -12.24 -4.77
C PRO A 139 -9.07 -11.47 -5.99
N GLY A 140 -9.88 -10.43 -5.75
CA GLY A 140 -10.50 -9.61 -6.79
C GLY A 140 -9.49 -8.82 -7.63
N GLY A 141 -8.46 -8.24 -7.00
CA GLY A 141 -7.47 -7.42 -7.72
C GLY A 141 -6.61 -8.24 -8.69
N LEU A 142 -6.23 -9.45 -8.28
CA LEU A 142 -5.49 -10.38 -9.13
C LEU A 142 -6.34 -10.90 -10.29
N ARG A 143 -7.61 -11.25 -10.01
CA ARG A 143 -8.56 -11.69 -11.06
C ARG A 143 -8.76 -10.61 -12.12
N PHE A 144 -8.92 -9.35 -11.71
CA PHE A 144 -9.07 -8.24 -12.63
C PHE A 144 -7.89 -8.12 -13.59
N ALA A 145 -6.66 -8.18 -13.07
CA ALA A 145 -5.44 -8.12 -13.87
C ALA A 145 -5.32 -9.29 -14.85
N ARG A 146 -5.53 -10.53 -14.37
CA ARG A 146 -5.47 -11.74 -15.19
C ARG A 146 -6.53 -11.72 -16.31
N GLU A 147 -7.72 -11.20 -16.05
CA GLU A 147 -8.77 -11.06 -17.05
C GLU A 147 -8.36 -10.09 -18.17
N LEU A 148 -7.78 -8.94 -17.83
CA LEU A 148 -7.29 -7.98 -18.83
C LEU A 148 -6.19 -8.58 -19.71
N VAL A 149 -5.30 -9.40 -19.15
CA VAL A 149 -4.29 -10.15 -19.90
C VAL A 149 -4.94 -11.17 -20.82
N ALA A 150 -5.91 -11.95 -20.32
CA ALA A 150 -6.64 -12.94 -21.11
C ALA A 150 -7.41 -12.32 -22.28
N LEU A 151 -7.91 -11.09 -22.11
CA LEU A 151 -8.53 -10.29 -23.18
C LEU A 151 -7.51 -9.71 -24.18
N GLY A 152 -6.21 -9.99 -24.03
CA GLY A 152 -5.15 -9.50 -24.92
C GLY A 152 -4.72 -8.06 -24.65
N GLY A 153 -5.00 -7.51 -23.47
CA GLY A 153 -4.65 -6.16 -23.09
C GLY A 153 -3.14 -5.89 -23.18
N ARG A 154 -2.80 -4.69 -23.63
CA ARG A 154 -1.43 -4.13 -23.60
C ARG A 154 -1.50 -2.67 -23.21
N VAL A 155 -0.62 -2.22 -22.32
CA VAL A 155 -0.53 -0.80 -21.96
C VAL A 155 -0.06 -0.01 -23.18
N ALA A 156 -0.75 1.07 -23.49
CA ALA A 156 -0.48 1.94 -24.64
C ALA A 156 0.46 3.10 -24.31
N VAL A 157 0.73 3.32 -23.02
CA VAL A 157 1.60 4.39 -22.50
C VAL A 157 2.60 3.83 -21.47
N PRO A 158 3.75 4.49 -21.24
CA PRO A 158 4.66 4.11 -20.17
C PRO A 158 3.93 3.97 -18.85
N THR A 159 3.92 2.76 -18.30
CA THR A 159 3.13 2.42 -17.11
C THR A 159 4.04 1.74 -16.11
N THR A 160 4.08 2.28 -14.89
CA THR A 160 4.83 1.66 -13.81
C THR A 160 3.92 1.31 -12.65
N LEU A 161 4.22 0.24 -11.93
CA LEU A 161 3.42 -0.19 -10.79
C LEU A 161 4.26 -0.59 -9.59
N ASN A 162 3.68 -0.45 -8.40
CA ASN A 162 4.37 -0.75 -7.16
C ASN A 162 4.34 -2.24 -6.78
N SER A 163 3.38 -3.06 -7.25
CA SER A 163 3.22 -4.44 -6.72
C SER A 163 2.14 -5.36 -7.37
N ASN A 164 2.17 -5.66 -8.67
CA ASN A 164 1.26 -6.61 -9.32
C ASN A 164 1.94 -7.26 -10.53
N SER A 165 2.52 -8.44 -10.32
CA SER A 165 3.26 -9.19 -11.36
C SER A 165 2.44 -9.41 -12.63
N ALA A 166 1.11 -9.60 -12.53
CA ALA A 166 0.24 -9.83 -13.69
C ALA A 166 0.13 -8.63 -14.64
N TYR A 167 0.44 -7.40 -14.18
CA TYR A 167 0.49 -6.24 -15.08
C TYR A 167 1.78 -6.16 -15.90
N LEU A 168 2.83 -6.92 -15.56
CA LEU A 168 4.01 -7.08 -16.43
C LEU A 168 3.62 -7.69 -17.77
N ASP A 169 2.68 -8.64 -17.76
CA ASP A 169 2.15 -9.28 -18.97
C ASP A 169 1.38 -8.31 -19.86
N LEU A 170 0.89 -7.20 -19.29
CA LEU A 170 0.32 -6.08 -20.05
C LEU A 170 1.40 -5.13 -20.62
N GLY A 171 2.67 -5.28 -20.24
CA GLY A 171 3.79 -4.44 -20.67
C GLY A 171 4.17 -3.33 -19.68
N ALA A 172 3.65 -3.36 -18.45
CA ALA A 172 4.04 -2.41 -17.42
C ALA A 172 5.42 -2.73 -16.81
N SER A 173 6.06 -1.73 -16.21
CA SER A 173 7.35 -1.88 -15.52
C SER A 173 7.19 -1.78 -14.00
N LEU A 174 8.07 -2.42 -13.24
CA LEU A 174 8.02 -2.35 -11.77
C LEU A 174 8.71 -1.08 -11.27
N SER A 175 8.02 -0.29 -10.46
CA SER A 175 8.56 0.90 -9.79
C SER A 175 8.72 0.72 -8.28
N PHE A 176 8.04 -0.25 -7.68
CA PHE A 176 8.15 -0.61 -6.27
C PHE A 176 8.01 0.56 -5.27
N THR A 177 7.20 1.57 -5.62
CA THR A 177 7.00 2.74 -4.75
C THR A 177 5.62 3.36 -4.89
N CYS A 178 5.04 3.77 -3.77
CA CYS A 178 3.84 4.63 -3.72
C CYS A 178 4.18 6.12 -3.87
N SER A 179 5.46 6.46 -4.08
CA SER A 179 5.97 7.82 -4.28
C SER A 179 6.71 7.94 -5.62
N PRO A 180 6.05 7.68 -6.77
CA PRO A 180 6.70 7.63 -8.09
C PRO A 180 7.28 8.98 -8.53
N TYR A 181 6.85 10.09 -7.94
CA TYR A 181 7.42 11.43 -8.16
C TYR A 181 8.85 11.61 -7.60
N LEU A 182 9.41 10.60 -6.93
CA LEU A 182 10.82 10.53 -6.53
C LEU A 182 11.68 9.82 -7.58
N LEU A 183 11.08 9.19 -8.59
CA LEU A 183 11.80 8.51 -9.65
C LEU A 183 12.22 9.50 -10.74
N PRO A 184 13.24 9.16 -11.56
CA PRO A 184 13.63 9.98 -12.71
C PRO A 184 12.49 10.21 -13.72
N SER A 185 11.49 9.33 -13.74
CA SER A 185 10.30 9.41 -14.59
C SER A 185 9.19 10.29 -14.03
N ALA A 186 9.48 11.15 -13.04
CA ALA A 186 8.48 12.06 -12.47
C ALA A 186 7.94 13.00 -13.57
N PRO A 187 6.62 13.25 -13.61
CA PRO A 187 6.03 14.07 -14.66
C PRO A 187 6.33 15.57 -14.48
N GLY A 188 6.31 16.28 -15.59
CA GLY A 188 6.48 17.73 -15.67
C GLY A 188 5.17 18.53 -15.50
N LEU A 189 5.31 19.86 -15.45
CA LEU A 189 4.20 20.81 -15.43
C LEU A 189 3.30 20.62 -16.67
N GLY A 190 2.00 20.45 -16.44
CA GLY A 190 1.00 20.26 -17.49
C GLY A 190 0.93 18.83 -18.07
N GLU A 191 1.86 17.94 -17.73
CA GLU A 191 1.81 16.55 -18.20
C GLU A 191 0.65 15.78 -17.58
N HIS A 192 -0.04 14.98 -18.38
CA HIS A 192 -1.16 14.16 -17.92
C HIS A 192 -0.68 12.78 -17.51
N VAL A 193 -1.01 12.38 -16.28
CA VAL A 193 -0.73 11.04 -15.75
C VAL A 193 -1.98 10.43 -15.12
N ALA A 194 -2.01 9.12 -14.96
CA ALA A 194 -3.07 8.41 -14.25
C ALA A 194 -2.45 7.61 -13.10
N TRP A 195 -2.62 8.09 -11.87
CA TRP A 195 -2.12 7.44 -10.65
C TRP A 195 -3.26 7.12 -9.67
N GLY A 196 -3.31 5.89 -9.17
CA GLY A 196 -4.28 5.45 -8.15
C GLY A 196 -3.92 5.78 -6.69
N GLU A 197 -2.70 6.26 -6.43
CA GLU A 197 -2.22 6.50 -5.06
C GLU A 197 -2.47 7.96 -4.62
N SER A 198 -3.22 8.14 -3.53
CA SER A 198 -3.69 9.44 -3.06
C SER A 198 -2.59 10.45 -2.78
N ASN A 199 -1.46 10.04 -2.19
CA ASN A 199 -0.34 10.97 -1.94
C ASN A 199 0.32 11.42 -3.26
N ALA A 200 0.46 10.49 -4.20
CA ALA A 200 1.10 10.74 -5.48
C ALA A 200 0.25 11.66 -6.34
N VAL A 201 -1.07 11.44 -6.38
CA VAL A 201 -2.04 12.30 -7.08
C VAL A 201 -1.95 13.74 -6.59
N VAL A 202 -2.06 13.94 -5.28
CA VAL A 202 -2.03 15.30 -4.70
C VAL A 202 -0.69 15.97 -4.97
N PHE A 203 0.42 15.24 -4.83
CA PHE A 203 1.75 15.79 -5.09
C PHE A 203 1.95 16.13 -6.58
N ALA A 204 1.50 15.28 -7.50
CA ALA A 204 1.60 15.55 -8.94
C ALA A 204 0.83 16.82 -9.30
N ASN A 205 -0.42 16.94 -8.84
CA ASN A 205 -1.24 18.11 -9.14
C ASN A 205 -0.67 19.39 -8.51
N SER A 206 -0.40 19.36 -7.20
CA SER A 206 -0.08 20.58 -6.45
C SER A 206 1.37 20.99 -6.52
N VAL A 207 2.32 20.06 -6.56
CA VAL A 207 3.75 20.36 -6.42
C VAL A 207 4.47 20.32 -7.76
N LEU A 208 4.10 19.36 -8.63
CA LEU A 208 4.67 19.27 -9.98
C LEU A 208 3.89 20.10 -11.00
N GLY A 209 2.60 20.36 -10.73
CA GLY A 209 1.67 20.93 -11.71
C GLY A 209 1.31 19.95 -12.84
N ALA A 210 1.59 18.66 -12.66
CA ALA A 210 1.06 17.61 -13.51
C ALA A 210 -0.47 17.51 -13.35
N ARG A 211 -1.12 16.73 -14.22
CA ARG A 211 -2.57 16.64 -14.32
C ARG A 211 -3.01 15.21 -14.13
N THR A 212 -3.67 14.93 -13.01
CA THR A 212 -4.22 13.60 -12.69
C THR A 212 -5.47 13.69 -11.83
N LEU A 213 -6.40 12.77 -12.03
CA LEU A 213 -7.49 12.53 -11.08
C LEU A 213 -7.01 11.71 -9.89
N LYS A 214 -7.82 11.69 -8.82
CA LYS A 214 -7.73 10.67 -7.77
C LYS A 214 -8.39 9.40 -8.30
N TYR A 215 -7.67 8.68 -9.16
CA TYR A 215 -8.18 7.47 -9.81
C TYR A 215 -8.55 6.45 -8.74
N ALA A 216 -9.72 5.84 -8.87
CA ALA A 216 -10.02 4.63 -8.13
C ALA A 216 -9.08 3.52 -8.61
N ASP A 217 -8.70 2.63 -7.71
CA ASP A 217 -7.97 1.42 -8.09
C ASP A 217 -8.66 0.74 -9.28
N TYR A 218 -7.85 0.19 -10.19
CA TYR A 218 -8.25 -0.41 -11.47
C TYR A 218 -8.53 0.56 -12.62
N LEU A 219 -8.99 1.79 -12.34
CA LEU A 219 -9.27 2.74 -13.42
C LEU A 219 -7.98 3.33 -14.02
N ASP A 220 -6.92 3.43 -13.22
CA ASP A 220 -5.60 3.86 -13.65
C ASP A 220 -4.97 2.90 -14.68
N ILE A 221 -5.05 1.58 -14.45
CA ILE A 221 -4.59 0.59 -15.43
C ILE A 221 -5.49 0.56 -16.67
N CYS A 222 -6.80 0.78 -16.53
CA CYS A 222 -7.68 0.95 -17.70
C CYS A 222 -7.22 2.14 -18.56
N ALA A 223 -6.89 3.27 -17.93
CA ALA A 223 -6.36 4.44 -18.63
C ALA A 223 -5.03 4.13 -19.34
N ALA A 224 -4.16 3.33 -18.70
CA ALA A 224 -2.91 2.86 -19.29
C ALA A 224 -3.14 1.95 -20.52
N LEU A 225 -4.10 1.03 -20.45
CA LEU A 225 -4.46 0.12 -21.56
C LEU A 225 -4.94 0.89 -22.79
N VAL A 226 -5.80 1.90 -22.61
CA VAL A 226 -6.33 2.67 -23.74
C VAL A 226 -5.46 3.87 -24.12
N GLY A 227 -4.47 4.22 -23.30
CA GLY A 227 -3.65 5.43 -23.45
C GLY A 227 -4.46 6.73 -23.33
N ARG A 228 -5.58 6.69 -22.61
CA ARG A 228 -6.55 7.79 -22.50
C ARG A 228 -7.09 7.88 -21.07
N ALA A 229 -7.13 9.10 -20.57
CA ALA A 229 -7.76 9.45 -19.30
C ALA A 229 -9.15 10.08 -19.56
N PRO A 230 -10.13 9.93 -18.65
CA PRO A 230 -11.32 10.75 -18.68
C PRO A 230 -10.97 12.24 -18.63
N ALA A 231 -11.52 13.03 -19.56
CA ALA A 231 -11.41 14.48 -19.54
C ALA A 231 -12.30 15.06 -18.43
N ALA A 232 -11.85 14.92 -17.18
CA ALA A 232 -12.62 15.28 -15.99
C ALA A 232 -11.72 15.75 -14.84
N GLY A 233 -12.33 16.44 -13.87
CA GLY A 233 -11.70 16.97 -12.67
C GLY A 233 -10.36 17.63 -12.97
N ALA A 234 -9.31 17.32 -12.20
CA ALA A 234 -8.02 17.99 -12.27
C ALA A 234 -7.24 17.80 -13.60
N HIS A 235 -7.76 17.07 -14.59
CA HIS A 235 -7.25 17.15 -15.96
C HIS A 235 -7.66 18.45 -16.67
N LEU A 236 -8.77 19.07 -16.26
CA LEU A 236 -9.36 20.27 -16.87
C LEU A 236 -9.03 21.53 -16.04
N ASP A 237 -8.68 22.63 -16.70
CA ASP A 237 -8.29 23.90 -16.07
C ASP A 237 -9.34 24.42 -15.09
N GLU A 238 -10.59 24.43 -15.53
CA GLU A 238 -11.74 24.93 -14.78
C GLU A 238 -11.93 24.24 -13.41
N HIS A 239 -11.51 22.98 -13.27
CA HIS A 239 -11.63 22.21 -12.03
C HIS A 239 -10.35 22.25 -11.17
N ARG A 240 -9.31 22.94 -11.62
CA ARG A 240 -8.07 23.15 -10.86
C ARG A 240 -8.10 24.44 -10.04
N HIS A 241 -9.04 25.34 -10.32
CA HIS A 241 -9.19 26.55 -9.52
C HIS A 241 -9.70 26.26 -8.11
N ALA A 242 -9.16 27.01 -7.14
CA ALA A 242 -9.57 26.92 -5.76
C ALA A 242 -11.00 27.46 -5.57
N THR A 243 -11.78 26.73 -4.77
CA THR A 243 -13.15 27.05 -4.40
C THR A 243 -13.30 27.31 -2.90
N LEU A 244 -12.19 27.31 -2.17
CA LEU A 244 -12.08 27.60 -0.75
C LEU A 244 -10.75 28.30 -0.48
N VAL A 245 -10.74 29.35 0.33
CA VAL A 245 -9.50 29.95 0.86
C VAL A 245 -9.30 29.49 2.30
N LEU A 246 -8.12 28.96 2.60
CA LEU A 246 -7.70 28.63 3.96
C LEU A 246 -6.61 29.62 4.40
N ASP A 247 -6.92 30.51 5.34
CA ASP A 247 -5.95 31.45 5.91
C ASP A 247 -5.22 30.82 7.11
N ALA A 248 -3.94 30.52 6.94
CA ALA A 248 -3.08 29.96 8.00
C ALA A 248 -2.24 31.02 8.74
N SER A 249 -2.49 32.32 8.52
CA SER A 249 -1.76 33.41 9.20
C SER A 249 -1.89 33.35 10.73
N ALA A 250 -2.99 32.82 11.26
CA ALA A 250 -3.19 32.63 12.69
C ALA A 250 -2.22 31.61 13.31
N LEU A 251 -1.76 30.61 12.54
CA LEU A 251 -0.74 29.65 13.00
C LEU A 251 0.62 30.32 13.14
N VAL A 252 1.00 31.12 12.15
CA VAL A 252 2.25 31.88 12.15
C VAL A 252 2.26 32.90 13.28
N ALA A 253 1.16 33.63 13.48
CA ALA A 253 1.00 34.55 14.60
C ALA A 253 1.10 33.86 15.97
N ALA A 254 0.72 32.57 16.05
CA ALA A 254 0.85 31.75 17.25
C ALA A 254 2.26 31.13 17.43
N GLY A 255 3.22 31.50 16.59
CA GLY A 255 4.61 31.03 16.67
C GLY A 255 4.85 29.63 16.08
N LEU A 256 3.99 29.19 15.15
CA LEU A 256 4.19 27.94 14.40
C LEU A 256 4.79 28.21 13.00
N PRO A 257 5.71 27.35 12.53
CA PRO A 257 6.29 26.22 13.24
C PRO A 257 7.38 26.63 14.26
N ALA A 258 7.49 25.87 15.36
CA ALA A 258 8.63 25.95 16.29
C ALA A 258 9.79 25.05 15.80
N ALA A 259 11.00 25.22 16.36
CA ALA A 259 12.18 24.41 16.05
C ALA A 259 11.87 22.89 16.20
N SER A 260 12.17 22.10 15.15
CA SER A 260 11.63 20.74 14.82
C SER A 260 10.29 20.72 14.07
N ALA A 261 10.24 21.48 12.97
CA ALA A 261 9.06 21.72 12.12
C ALA A 261 8.66 20.58 11.16
N ASP A 262 9.32 19.43 11.19
CA ASP A 262 9.02 18.32 10.29
C ASP A 262 7.64 17.68 10.55
N ALA A 263 7.12 17.76 11.79
CA ALA A 263 5.74 17.38 12.08
C ALA A 263 4.70 18.44 11.65
N PHE A 264 5.11 19.69 11.41
CA PHE A 264 4.19 20.80 11.12
C PHE A 264 3.47 20.59 9.80
N TRP A 265 4.20 20.33 8.72
CA TRP A 265 3.64 20.16 7.38
C TRP A 265 2.65 18.99 7.24
N PRO A 266 2.95 17.77 7.73
CA PRO A 266 1.96 16.70 7.74
C PRO A 266 0.75 17.01 8.64
N THR A 267 0.91 17.67 9.79
CA THR A 267 -0.24 18.10 10.61
C THR A 267 -1.08 19.16 9.91
N LEU A 268 -0.43 20.13 9.24
CA LEU A 268 -1.08 21.17 8.47
C LEU A 268 -1.87 20.58 7.31
N GLY A 269 -1.24 19.68 6.54
CA GLY A 269 -1.89 18.95 5.45
C GLY A 269 -3.12 18.20 5.93
N TYR A 270 -3.01 17.47 7.06
CA TYR A 270 -4.14 16.76 7.65
C TYR A 270 -5.29 17.70 8.07
N ALA A 271 -4.97 18.83 8.70
CA ALA A 271 -5.95 19.84 9.09
C ALA A 271 -6.65 20.47 7.87
N CYS A 272 -5.88 20.85 6.85
CA CYS A 272 -6.38 21.39 5.59
C CYS A 272 -7.30 20.39 4.88
N GLY A 273 -6.93 19.11 4.82
CA GLY A 273 -7.77 18.07 4.21
C GLY A 273 -9.13 17.93 4.89
N ASN A 274 -9.15 17.95 6.24
CA ASN A 274 -10.40 17.91 7.02
C ASN A 274 -11.30 19.14 6.78
N LEU A 275 -10.74 20.31 6.50
CA LEU A 275 -11.54 21.53 6.23
C LEU A 275 -11.99 21.61 4.77
N ALA A 276 -11.10 21.20 3.85
CA ALA A 276 -11.34 21.26 2.42
C ALA A 276 -12.37 20.24 1.95
N GLN A 277 -12.34 19.03 2.52
CA GLN A 277 -13.17 17.90 2.11
C GLN A 277 -13.00 17.63 0.61
N THR A 278 -14.00 17.94 -0.22
CA THR A 278 -13.98 17.75 -1.68
C THR A 278 -13.53 18.99 -2.45
N ARG A 279 -13.42 20.15 -1.79
CA ARG A 279 -13.11 21.44 -2.42
C ARG A 279 -11.61 21.61 -2.60
N VAL A 280 -11.19 22.28 -3.66
CA VAL A 280 -9.80 22.66 -3.88
C VAL A 280 -9.47 23.87 -3.00
N PRO A 281 -8.59 23.76 -1.99
CA PRO A 281 -8.24 24.90 -1.14
C PRO A 281 -7.07 25.69 -1.71
N ALA A 282 -7.13 27.02 -1.61
CA ALA A 282 -5.99 27.92 -1.69
C ALA A 282 -5.54 28.29 -0.27
N LEU A 283 -4.37 27.80 0.14
CA LEU A 283 -3.77 28.06 1.44
C LEU A 283 -2.92 29.33 1.37
N THR A 284 -3.23 30.31 2.23
CA THR A 284 -2.56 31.61 2.31
C THR A 284 -1.86 31.80 3.66
N GLY A 285 -1.02 32.84 3.77
CA GLY A 285 -0.39 33.22 5.05
C GLY A 285 0.89 32.47 5.42
N ILE A 286 1.35 31.51 4.59
CA ILE A 286 2.50 30.63 4.91
C ILE A 286 3.62 30.62 3.86
N ALA A 287 3.50 31.37 2.76
CA ALA A 287 4.47 31.36 1.66
C ALA A 287 5.91 31.69 2.10
N HIS A 288 6.04 32.61 3.05
CA HIS A 288 7.33 33.05 3.59
C HIS A 288 8.09 31.95 4.34
N LEU A 289 7.41 30.86 4.74
CA LEU A 289 8.04 29.69 5.35
C LEU A 289 8.85 28.86 4.34
N ARG A 290 8.67 29.09 3.03
CA ARG A 290 9.44 28.46 1.93
C ARG A 290 9.59 26.94 2.10
N PRO A 291 8.48 26.18 2.10
CA PRO A 291 8.54 24.73 2.29
C PRO A 291 9.43 24.07 1.24
N THR A 292 10.26 23.15 1.69
CA THR A 292 11.04 22.24 0.86
C THR A 292 10.14 21.24 0.15
N ARG A 293 10.67 20.58 -0.88
CA ARG A 293 9.94 19.52 -1.61
C ARG A 293 9.53 18.36 -0.72
N ASP A 294 10.35 18.00 0.28
CA ASP A 294 10.04 16.93 1.24
C ASP A 294 8.95 17.33 2.23
N GLU A 295 8.91 18.60 2.63
CA GLU A 295 7.83 19.13 3.47
C GLU A 295 6.50 19.18 2.70
N LEU A 296 6.53 19.58 1.43
CA LEU A 296 5.37 19.51 0.54
C LEU A 296 4.90 18.06 0.31
N LYS A 297 5.83 17.11 0.23
CA LYS A 297 5.53 15.67 0.17
C LYS A 297 4.79 15.21 1.42
N ALA A 298 5.27 15.58 2.60
CA ALA A 298 4.64 15.23 3.87
C ALA A 298 3.25 15.88 4.02
N PHE A 299 3.12 17.15 3.61
CA PHE A 299 1.83 17.84 3.55
C PHE A 299 0.85 17.11 2.61
N ALA A 300 1.26 16.81 1.37
CA ALA A 300 0.42 16.18 0.36
C ALA A 300 -0.08 14.79 0.81
N ALA A 301 0.80 13.98 1.40
CA ALA A 301 0.43 12.66 1.91
C ALA A 301 -0.64 12.75 3.01
N ALA A 302 -0.49 13.67 3.96
CA ALA A 302 -1.46 13.84 5.04
C ALA A 302 -2.77 14.49 4.55
N PHE A 303 -2.69 15.46 3.63
CA PHE A 303 -3.85 16.08 2.99
C PHE A 303 -4.70 15.05 2.22
N GLY A 304 -4.06 14.22 1.39
CA GLY A 304 -4.76 13.18 0.62
C GLY A 304 -5.34 12.05 1.47
N THR A 305 -4.95 11.97 2.75
CA THR A 305 -5.47 11.03 3.74
C THR A 305 -6.77 11.52 4.37
N SER A 306 -6.83 12.79 4.80
CA SER A 306 -8.02 13.36 5.44
C SER A 306 -9.01 14.03 4.48
N GLY A 307 -8.56 14.36 3.26
CA GLY A 307 -9.35 15.07 2.24
C GLY A 307 -9.62 14.23 0.99
N ALA A 308 -10.70 14.57 0.30
CA ALA A 308 -11.10 13.97 -0.98
C ALA A 308 -10.59 14.76 -2.20
N ALA A 309 -10.29 16.06 -2.04
CA ALA A 309 -9.76 16.89 -3.10
C ALA A 309 -8.46 16.33 -3.71
N ALA A 310 -8.37 16.33 -5.04
CA ALA A 310 -7.21 15.80 -5.76
C ALA A 310 -6.02 16.77 -5.81
N LEU A 311 -6.23 18.02 -5.40
CA LEU A 311 -5.21 19.06 -5.37
C LEU A 311 -5.49 20.12 -4.29
N PHE A 312 -4.43 20.80 -3.90
CA PHE A 312 -4.42 22.04 -3.13
C PHE A 312 -3.51 23.07 -3.81
N HIS A 313 -3.68 24.34 -3.45
CA HIS A 313 -2.76 25.41 -3.79
C HIS A 313 -2.13 25.98 -2.52
N ILE A 314 -0.83 26.25 -2.54
CA ILE A 314 -0.18 27.11 -1.54
C ILE A 314 0.23 28.37 -2.28
N VAL A 315 -0.46 29.47 -1.99
CA VAL A 315 -0.29 30.73 -2.72
C VAL A 315 1.14 31.24 -2.55
N GLY A 316 1.80 31.55 -3.68
CA GLY A 316 3.20 31.95 -3.75
C GLY A 316 4.21 30.79 -3.70
N VAL A 317 3.75 29.54 -3.70
CA VAL A 317 4.61 28.33 -3.60
C VAL A 317 4.30 27.32 -4.70
N THR A 318 3.04 26.91 -4.87
CA THR A 318 2.67 25.92 -5.89
C THR A 318 2.62 26.56 -7.29
N PRO A 319 3.00 25.82 -8.36
CA PRO A 319 3.23 26.38 -9.70
C PRO A 319 1.99 27.07 -10.31
N GLU A 320 0.78 26.62 -9.97
CA GLU A 320 -0.48 27.19 -10.47
C GLU A 320 -1.09 28.25 -9.55
N ALA A 321 -0.36 28.70 -8.53
CA ALA A 321 -0.84 29.66 -7.54
C ALA A 321 0.23 30.71 -7.23
N ALA A 322 0.79 31.35 -8.26
CA ALA A 322 1.74 32.45 -8.09
C ALA A 322 1.18 33.55 -7.17
N ASP A 323 -0.12 33.82 -7.30
CA ASP A 323 -0.91 34.64 -6.40
C ASP A 323 -2.31 34.03 -6.18
N LEU A 324 -3.08 34.63 -5.26
CA LEU A 324 -4.41 34.14 -4.91
C LEU A 324 -5.39 34.26 -6.08
N GLN A 325 -5.28 35.30 -6.91
CA GLN A 325 -6.18 35.50 -8.05
C GLN A 325 -6.00 34.41 -9.10
N THR A 326 -4.75 34.05 -9.39
CA THR A 326 -4.39 32.93 -10.27
C THR A 326 -4.96 31.61 -9.75
N ALA A 327 -4.82 31.37 -8.44
CA ALA A 327 -5.35 30.16 -7.81
C ALA A 327 -6.90 30.07 -7.90
N LEU A 328 -7.59 31.20 -7.78
CA LEU A 328 -9.06 31.27 -7.82
C LEU A 328 -9.64 31.30 -9.25
N GLY A 329 -8.85 31.66 -10.25
CA GLY A 329 -9.31 31.79 -11.63
C GLY A 329 -10.49 32.75 -11.77
N ALA A 330 -11.49 32.39 -12.58
CA ALA A 330 -12.68 33.21 -12.80
C ALA A 330 -13.47 33.49 -11.50
N ALA A 331 -13.43 32.60 -10.50
CA ALA A 331 -14.09 32.80 -9.22
C ALA A 331 -13.47 33.94 -8.39
N GLY A 332 -12.20 34.29 -8.64
CA GLY A 332 -11.53 35.43 -8.01
C GLY A 332 -12.08 36.81 -8.43
N SER A 333 -12.84 36.84 -9.53
CA SER A 333 -13.43 38.06 -10.12
C SER A 333 -14.93 38.25 -9.81
N GLY A 334 -15.58 37.31 -9.10
CA GLY A 334 -17.02 37.30 -8.78
C GLY A 334 -17.35 37.26 -7.28
N GLU A 335 -18.57 36.81 -6.91
CA GLU A 335 -19.02 36.68 -5.51
C GLU A 335 -17.99 35.93 -4.64
N GLY A 336 -17.72 36.47 -3.44
CA GLY A 336 -16.57 36.11 -2.63
C GLY A 336 -16.45 34.61 -2.34
N VAL A 337 -15.30 34.04 -2.70
CA VAL A 337 -14.92 32.66 -2.34
C VAL A 337 -14.85 32.54 -0.82
N GLU A 338 -15.47 31.49 -0.27
CA GLU A 338 -15.48 31.26 1.17
C GLU A 338 -14.04 31.25 1.70
N THR A 339 -13.81 32.02 2.75
CA THR A 339 -12.52 32.08 3.44
C THR A 339 -12.68 31.56 4.86
N LEU A 340 -11.98 30.46 5.17
CA LEU A 340 -11.90 29.90 6.51
C LEU A 340 -10.54 30.20 7.11
N ARG A 341 -10.53 30.72 8.33
CA ARG A 341 -9.30 30.90 9.10
C ARG A 341 -8.94 29.58 9.78
N LEU A 342 -7.75 29.04 9.48
CA LEU A 342 -7.23 27.85 10.13
C LEU A 342 -6.68 28.23 11.51
N SER A 343 -7.37 27.81 12.56
CA SER A 343 -7.03 28.17 13.93
C SER A 343 -5.94 27.25 14.54
N PRO A 344 -5.14 27.74 15.50
CA PRO A 344 -4.21 26.90 16.27
C PRO A 344 -4.90 25.69 16.92
N GLU A 345 -6.16 25.82 17.34
CA GLU A 345 -6.94 24.73 17.93
C GLU A 345 -7.29 23.65 16.91
N GLN A 346 -7.63 24.03 15.67
CA GLN A 346 -7.87 23.07 14.58
C GLN A 346 -6.58 22.32 14.23
N PHE A 347 -5.45 23.03 14.16
CA PHE A 347 -4.13 22.43 13.97
C PHE A 347 -3.77 21.46 15.12
N ALA A 348 -4.00 21.88 16.36
CA ALA A 348 -3.79 21.03 17.54
C ALA A 348 -4.71 19.80 17.57
N SER A 349 -5.95 19.94 17.11
CA SER A 349 -6.89 18.82 16.99
C SER A 349 -6.41 17.79 15.97
N ALA A 350 -5.94 18.26 14.80
CA ALA A 350 -5.32 17.40 13.79
C ALA A 350 -4.12 16.64 14.37
N TRP A 351 -3.23 17.33 15.08
CA TRP A 351 -2.07 16.68 15.72
C TRP A 351 -2.51 15.60 16.73
N ARG A 352 -3.48 15.89 17.61
CA ARG A 352 -3.99 14.92 18.60
C ARG A 352 -4.66 13.70 17.95
N THR A 353 -5.27 13.89 16.79
CA THR A 353 -5.87 12.78 16.03
C THR A 353 -4.79 11.83 15.51
N LEU A 354 -3.66 12.37 15.05
CA LEU A 354 -2.51 11.59 14.61
C LEU A 354 -1.77 10.92 15.80
N ASP A 355 -1.74 11.55 16.98
CA ASP A 355 -1.18 11.01 18.22
C ASP A 355 -2.25 10.28 19.06
N SER A 356 -2.76 9.16 18.56
CA SER A 356 -3.85 8.38 19.21
C SER A 356 -3.44 7.74 20.54
N GLY A 357 -2.14 7.69 20.86
CA GLY A 357 -1.63 7.23 22.15
C GLY A 357 -1.67 8.29 23.25
N ALA A 358 -2.81 8.50 23.93
CA ALA A 358 -2.77 8.91 25.36
C ALA A 358 -4.08 8.70 26.14
N LEU A 359 -3.96 7.91 27.22
CA LEU A 359 -4.55 8.12 28.56
C LEU A 359 -3.86 7.14 29.54
N SER A 360 -2.58 7.34 29.84
CA SER A 360 -2.00 6.90 31.13
C SER A 360 -0.59 7.47 31.33
N SER A 361 -0.36 8.01 32.51
CA SER A 361 0.95 8.21 33.12
C SER A 361 1.69 6.88 33.23
N GLY A 362 2.95 6.84 32.79
CA GLY A 362 3.85 5.70 32.98
C GLY A 362 3.70 4.61 31.92
N GLY A 363 4.82 4.30 31.27
CA GLY A 363 4.93 3.18 30.33
C GLY A 363 6.05 3.42 29.33
N HIS A 364 6.99 2.49 29.28
CA HIS A 364 8.04 2.34 28.27
C HIS A 364 7.45 2.19 26.86
N ASP A 365 8.31 2.15 25.83
CA ASP A 365 8.11 1.52 24.50
C ASP A 365 8.46 2.43 23.29
N ASP A 366 9.65 2.19 22.73
CA ASP A 366 10.03 1.77 21.36
C ASP A 366 9.52 2.46 20.06
N GLY A 367 10.44 3.15 19.37
CA GLY A 367 10.77 2.90 17.94
C GLY A 367 10.25 3.79 16.82
N ALA A 368 11.15 4.63 16.25
CA ALA A 368 11.06 5.20 14.89
C ALA A 368 12.40 5.66 14.30
N MET A 369 12.38 5.91 12.98
CA MET A 369 13.48 6.31 12.09
C MET A 369 14.26 7.57 12.46
N VAL A 370 15.56 7.56 12.10
CA VAL A 370 16.57 8.52 12.56
C VAL A 370 17.44 9.05 11.43
N GLY A 371 17.62 10.37 11.38
CA GLY A 371 18.72 11.03 10.67
C GLY A 371 20.02 11.03 11.51
N GLY A 372 21.16 10.90 10.82
CA GLY A 372 22.49 10.73 11.39
C GLY A 372 22.87 11.81 12.42
N GLY A 373 23.15 11.34 13.63
CA GLY A 373 23.89 12.09 14.65
C GLY A 373 24.47 11.08 15.63
N GLY A 374 25.66 11.36 16.16
CA GLY A 374 26.37 10.43 17.04
C GLY A 374 25.56 10.00 18.27
N GLY A 375 25.65 8.71 18.62
CA GLY A 375 25.02 8.07 19.77
C GLY A 375 24.41 6.72 19.41
N ALA A 376 24.52 5.73 20.30
CA ALA A 376 23.95 4.40 20.08
C ALA A 376 22.41 4.38 20.22
N LYS A 377 21.74 3.53 19.44
CA LYS A 377 20.31 3.23 19.58
C LYS A 377 20.03 2.50 20.90
N HIS A 378 18.88 2.76 21.50
CA HIS A 378 18.43 2.02 22.67
C HIS A 378 18.13 0.56 22.31
N ARG A 379 18.54 -0.38 23.17
CA ARG A 379 18.51 -1.83 22.87
C ARG A 379 17.11 -2.40 22.62
N ASP A 380 16.12 -1.86 23.33
CA ASP A 380 14.73 -2.34 23.24
C ASP A 380 14.02 -1.70 22.02
N VAL A 381 14.63 -0.67 21.42
CA VAL A 381 14.03 0.07 20.33
C VAL A 381 14.42 -0.53 18.99
N ARG A 382 13.41 -0.83 18.19
CA ARG A 382 13.58 -1.13 16.76
C ARG A 382 13.30 0.09 15.90
N VAL A 383 14.09 0.23 14.84
CA VAL A 383 14.05 1.38 13.94
C VAL A 383 13.98 0.85 12.53
N ILE A 384 12.88 1.15 11.82
CA ILE A 384 12.61 0.57 10.51
C ILE A 384 12.33 1.65 9.48
N ALA A 385 13.07 1.64 8.38
CA ALA A 385 12.89 2.53 7.25
C ALA A 385 12.25 1.79 6.09
N THR A 386 11.15 2.32 5.58
CA THR A 386 10.61 1.89 4.28
C THR A 386 10.98 2.88 3.20
N LEU A 387 11.66 2.41 2.16
CA LEU A 387 12.03 3.20 1.00
C LEU A 387 12.05 2.35 -0.26
N SER A 388 11.99 2.98 -1.43
CA SER A 388 12.24 2.27 -2.68
C SER A 388 13.72 1.98 -2.85
N ARG A 389 14.05 0.95 -3.63
CA ARG A 389 15.43 0.65 -4.04
C ARG A 389 16.17 1.88 -4.59
N PHE A 390 15.50 2.72 -5.38
CA PHE A 390 16.08 3.94 -5.95
C PHE A 390 16.49 4.97 -4.89
N VAL A 391 15.72 5.10 -3.80
CA VAL A 391 16.08 5.98 -2.68
C VAL A 391 17.20 5.36 -1.84
N LEU A 392 17.25 4.02 -1.75
CA LEU A 392 18.32 3.34 -1.02
C LEU A 392 19.65 3.52 -1.74
N GLU A 393 19.68 3.30 -3.06
CA GLU A 393 20.88 3.49 -3.89
C GLU A 393 21.43 4.92 -3.76
N GLN A 394 20.56 5.93 -3.74
CA GLN A 394 20.98 7.32 -3.48
C GLN A 394 21.54 7.51 -2.07
N ALA A 395 20.92 6.92 -1.05
CA ALA A 395 21.39 6.98 0.32
C ALA A 395 22.73 6.26 0.50
N GLU A 396 22.96 5.15 -0.22
CA GLU A 396 24.23 4.41 -0.25
C GLU A 396 25.31 5.24 -0.93
N ALA A 397 25.02 5.80 -2.11
CA ALA A 397 25.95 6.67 -2.83
C ALA A 397 26.36 7.91 -2.02
N ALA A 398 25.46 8.44 -1.19
CA ALA A 398 25.72 9.55 -0.28
C ALA A 398 26.39 9.14 1.06
N GLY A 399 26.63 7.84 1.30
CA GLY A 399 27.17 7.31 2.55
C GLY A 399 26.20 7.35 3.76
N HIS A 400 24.95 7.72 3.52
CA HIS A 400 23.91 7.78 4.56
C HIS A 400 23.46 6.38 4.96
N ALA A 401 23.30 5.44 4.03
CA ALA A 401 22.83 4.08 4.32
C ALA A 401 23.73 3.34 5.32
N LEU A 402 25.05 3.50 5.19
CA LEU A 402 26.02 2.95 6.14
C LEU A 402 25.83 3.56 7.54
N THR A 403 25.81 4.88 7.63
CA THR A 403 25.62 5.62 8.89
C THR A 403 24.32 5.19 9.61
N LEU A 404 23.25 5.00 8.83
CA LEU A 404 21.94 4.57 9.34
C LEU A 404 21.97 3.10 9.81
N SER A 405 22.61 2.22 9.05
CA SER A 405 22.78 0.81 9.42
C SER A 405 23.60 0.65 10.70
N GLU A 406 24.70 1.41 10.84
CA GLU A 406 25.54 1.44 12.04
C GLU A 406 24.78 1.97 13.27
N PHE A 407 23.87 2.90 13.07
CA PHE A 407 22.94 3.34 14.12
C PHE A 407 21.95 2.23 14.52
N GLY A 408 21.71 1.23 13.66
CA GLY A 408 20.77 0.13 13.89
C GLY A 408 19.40 0.33 13.25
N VAL A 409 19.35 1.09 12.15
CA VAL A 409 18.21 1.16 11.23
C VAL A 409 18.13 -0.13 10.42
N GLU A 410 16.92 -0.68 10.31
CA GLU A 410 16.61 -1.79 9.43
C GLU A 410 15.83 -1.29 8.21
N PHE A 411 16.33 -1.62 7.02
CA PHE A 411 15.71 -1.23 5.77
C PHE A 411 14.73 -2.31 5.30
N ILE A 412 13.48 -1.91 5.04
CA ILE A 412 12.49 -2.73 4.34
C ILE A 412 12.20 -2.03 3.02
N ASN A 413 12.75 -2.56 1.94
CA ASN A 413 12.65 -1.92 0.65
C ASN A 413 11.36 -2.30 -0.07
N ASP A 414 11.00 -1.47 -1.05
CA ASP A 414 10.05 -1.81 -2.11
C ASP A 414 8.62 -2.10 -1.62
N THR A 415 8.28 -1.58 -0.43
CA THR A 415 6.95 -1.64 0.16
C THR A 415 6.62 -0.34 0.89
N CYS A 416 5.33 -0.06 1.03
CA CYS A 416 4.84 1.01 1.89
C CYS A 416 4.46 0.42 3.24
N TRP A 417 4.84 1.08 4.34
CA TRP A 417 4.49 0.65 5.68
C TRP A 417 2.96 0.55 5.92
N CYS A 418 2.14 1.30 5.16
CA CYS A 418 0.67 1.17 5.17
C CYS A 418 0.16 -0.17 4.60
N MET A 419 0.99 -0.93 3.89
CA MET A 419 0.63 -2.26 3.36
C MET A 419 1.02 -3.38 4.32
N LEU A 420 1.75 -3.07 5.39
CA LEU A 420 2.17 -4.04 6.38
C LEU A 420 1.11 -4.16 7.47
N GLY A 421 0.22 -5.14 7.32
CA GLY A 421 -0.76 -5.54 8.34
C GLY A 421 -0.25 -6.67 9.25
N ASP A 422 -1.12 -7.16 10.14
CA ASP A 422 -0.79 -8.25 11.10
C ASP A 422 -0.39 -9.58 10.43
N VAL A 423 -0.73 -9.77 9.16
CA VAL A 423 -0.50 -10.99 8.37
C VAL A 423 0.93 -11.05 7.82
N VAL A 424 1.67 -9.95 7.79
CA VAL A 424 3.07 -9.99 7.38
C VAL A 424 3.88 -10.52 8.57
N PRO A 425 4.55 -11.68 8.45
CA PRO A 425 5.32 -12.27 9.53
C PRO A 425 6.62 -11.49 9.67
N PHE A 426 6.52 -10.29 10.24
CA PHE A 426 7.66 -9.59 10.82
C PHE A 426 7.66 -9.95 12.31
N PRO A 427 8.52 -10.89 12.76
CA PRO A 427 8.72 -11.25 14.17
C PRO A 427 8.76 -10.06 15.17
N PRO A 428 9.25 -8.85 14.82
CA PRO A 428 9.41 -7.77 15.79
C PRO A 428 8.17 -6.89 16.02
N ILE A 429 7.17 -6.93 15.15
CA ILE A 429 5.91 -6.17 15.37
C ILE A 429 5.03 -6.92 16.38
N GLN A 430 5.17 -8.24 16.49
CA GLN A 430 4.39 -9.09 17.39
C GLN A 430 4.57 -8.75 18.88
N SER A 431 5.76 -8.29 19.28
CA SER A 431 6.07 -7.92 20.66
C SER A 431 5.91 -6.43 20.98
N ALA A 432 5.82 -5.55 19.97
CA ALA A 432 5.78 -4.11 20.17
C ALA A 432 4.38 -3.65 20.65
N ARG A 433 4.35 -2.85 21.72
CA ARG A 433 3.11 -2.27 22.28
C ARG A 433 2.89 -0.82 21.88
N THR A 434 3.95 -0.11 21.50
CA THR A 434 3.90 1.26 21.02
C THR A 434 4.68 1.36 19.71
N LEU A 435 4.19 2.19 18.80
CA LEU A 435 4.88 2.60 17.59
C LEU A 435 4.89 4.11 17.55
N ILE A 436 6.04 4.70 17.23
CA ILE A 436 6.15 6.12 16.91
C ILE A 436 6.35 6.29 15.39
N THR A 437 5.80 7.35 14.80
CA THR A 437 5.97 7.62 13.37
C THR A 437 5.96 9.12 13.07
N ASN A 438 6.70 9.51 12.03
CA ASN A 438 6.68 10.84 11.43
C ASN A 438 5.75 10.96 10.22
N SER A 439 5.12 9.86 9.81
CA SER A 439 4.17 9.86 8.71
C SER A 439 2.78 10.19 9.22
N GLY A 440 2.24 11.36 8.85
CA GLY A 440 0.84 11.70 9.15
C GLY A 440 -0.16 10.72 8.52
N LYS A 441 0.13 10.22 7.32
CA LYS A 441 -0.69 9.19 6.65
C LYS A 441 -0.71 7.90 7.46
N TYR A 442 0.46 7.39 7.87
CA TYR A 442 0.48 6.14 8.62
C TYR A 442 -0.05 6.31 10.04
N ALA A 443 0.23 7.42 10.72
CA ALA A 443 -0.32 7.70 12.05
C ALA A 443 -1.87 7.63 12.06
N HIS A 444 -2.51 8.03 10.95
CA HIS A 444 -3.96 7.89 10.77
C HIS A 444 -4.41 6.43 10.58
N TYR A 445 -3.76 5.66 9.68
CA TYR A 445 -4.21 4.30 9.35
C TYR A 445 -3.77 3.23 10.34
N ALA A 446 -2.62 3.41 10.99
CA ALA A 446 -1.99 2.42 11.86
C ALA A 446 -2.93 1.85 12.94
N PRO A 447 -3.76 2.64 13.65
CA PRO A 447 -4.70 2.09 14.63
C PRO A 447 -5.73 1.11 14.06
N GLY A 448 -6.11 1.26 12.78
CA GLY A 448 -7.06 0.37 12.11
C GLY A 448 -6.39 -0.80 11.38
N LEU A 449 -5.14 -0.64 10.94
CA LEU A 449 -4.38 -1.67 10.23
C LEU A 449 -3.72 -2.69 11.16
N VAL A 450 -3.32 -2.25 12.35
CA VAL A 450 -2.71 -3.09 13.39
C VAL A 450 -3.81 -3.41 14.40
N ASN A 451 -4.55 -4.49 14.16
CA ASN A 451 -5.80 -4.83 14.87
C ASN A 451 -5.50 -5.49 16.22
N ARG A 452 -4.79 -4.77 17.10
CA ARG A 452 -4.34 -5.29 18.39
C ARG A 452 -4.78 -4.41 19.55
N SER A 453 -5.51 -5.02 20.48
CA SER A 453 -5.89 -4.37 21.72
C SER A 453 -4.66 -3.88 22.48
N GLY A 454 -4.58 -2.58 22.74
CA GLY A 454 -3.51 -1.95 23.51
C GLY A 454 -2.29 -1.45 22.71
N PHE A 455 -2.27 -1.63 21.38
CA PHE A 455 -1.24 -1.02 20.53
C PHE A 455 -1.43 0.50 20.46
N LYS A 456 -0.38 1.27 20.77
CA LYS A 456 -0.42 2.74 20.81
C LYS A 456 0.38 3.34 19.67
N VAL A 457 -0.23 4.29 18.96
CA VAL A 457 0.47 5.07 17.93
C VAL A 457 0.81 6.44 18.48
N ARG A 458 2.10 6.78 18.44
CA ARG A 458 2.64 8.09 18.78
C ARG A 458 3.05 8.80 17.51
N TYR A 459 2.73 10.09 17.41
CA TYR A 459 3.08 10.89 16.24
C TYR A 459 4.06 11.99 16.63
N SER A 460 5.15 12.13 15.87
CA SER A 460 6.17 13.15 16.10
C SER A 460 6.93 13.49 14.83
N GLY A 461 7.80 14.49 14.89
CA GLY A 461 8.76 14.76 13.82
C GLY A 461 9.77 13.63 13.64
N LEU A 462 10.53 13.64 12.56
CA LEU A 462 11.71 12.79 12.40
C LEU A 462 12.68 13.02 13.59
N ALA A 463 12.92 14.27 13.99
CA ALA A 463 13.76 14.55 15.17
C ALA A 463 13.23 13.89 16.46
N GLY A 464 11.90 13.87 16.64
CA GLY A 464 11.27 13.21 17.78
C GLY A 464 11.35 11.68 17.70
N CYS A 465 11.22 11.12 16.50
CA CYS A 465 11.47 9.71 16.21
C CYS A 465 12.92 9.32 16.57
N VAL A 466 13.89 10.18 16.21
CA VAL A 466 15.31 10.03 16.57
C VAL A 466 15.54 10.00 18.07
N ALA A 467 14.96 10.97 18.77
CA ALA A 467 15.06 11.02 20.22
C ALA A 467 14.50 9.75 20.86
N ALA A 468 13.36 9.24 20.36
CA ALA A 468 12.77 7.99 20.85
C ALA A 468 13.67 6.78 20.58
N ALA A 469 14.27 6.69 19.39
CA ALA A 469 15.21 5.62 19.05
C ALA A 469 16.43 5.56 19.97
N ARG A 470 16.95 6.72 20.39
CA ARG A 470 18.10 6.81 21.29
C ARG A 470 17.75 6.58 22.75
N THR A 471 16.55 6.98 23.18
CA THR A 471 16.19 7.02 24.61
C THR A 471 15.25 5.90 25.05
N GLY A 472 14.62 5.17 24.13
CA GLY A 472 13.54 4.23 24.44
C GLY A 472 12.26 4.90 24.92
N ARG A 473 12.14 6.23 24.75
CA ARG A 473 11.01 7.01 25.25
C ARG A 473 10.49 7.95 24.19
N ALA A 474 9.19 7.90 23.93
CA ALA A 474 8.55 8.88 23.08
C ALA A 474 8.77 10.31 23.63
N PRO A 475 9.06 11.29 22.76
CA PRO A 475 9.27 12.67 23.18
C PRO A 475 8.01 13.24 23.86
N PRO A 476 8.18 14.26 24.73
CA PRO A 476 7.06 14.99 25.26
C PRO A 476 6.23 15.59 24.12
N ARG A 477 4.94 15.78 24.37
CA ARG A 477 4.05 16.42 23.41
C ARG A 477 4.55 17.84 23.10
N PRO A 478 4.41 18.31 21.84
CA PRO A 478 4.86 19.64 21.45
C PRO A 478 4.30 20.75 22.36
N PRO A 479 5.12 21.75 22.74
CA PRO A 479 4.71 22.83 23.64
C PRO A 479 3.46 23.60 23.19
N PHE A 480 3.25 23.74 21.87
CA PHE A 480 2.08 24.44 21.32
C PHE A 480 0.75 23.81 21.76
N LEU A 481 0.72 22.51 22.07
CA LEU A 481 -0.49 21.83 22.55
C LEU A 481 -0.84 22.20 23.99
N ALA A 482 0.16 22.55 24.81
CA ALA A 482 -0.04 22.95 26.20
C ALA A 482 -0.57 24.39 26.29
N ALA A 483 -0.06 25.28 25.42
CA ALA A 483 -0.52 26.66 25.31
C ALA A 483 -2.03 26.77 24.95
N LEU A 484 -2.58 25.77 24.28
CA LEU A 484 -3.97 25.73 23.80
C LEU A 484 -4.95 25.00 24.74
N ARG A 485 -4.52 24.56 25.92
CA ARG A 485 -5.39 23.87 26.92
C ARG A 485 -6.37 24.81 27.66
N GLY A 486 -6.27 26.12 27.45
CA GLY A 486 -7.16 27.13 28.07
C GLY A 486 -8.52 27.29 27.40
N CYS A 487 -8.76 26.69 26.23
CA CYS A 487 -10.05 26.76 25.52
C CYS A 487 -10.70 25.36 25.44
N ALA A 488 -11.91 25.24 25.98
CA ALA A 488 -12.59 23.98 26.26
C ALA A 488 -12.89 23.10 25.02
N SER A 489 -13.04 21.80 25.31
CA SER A 489 -13.24 20.68 24.39
C SER A 489 -14.40 20.82 23.39
N VAL A 490 -14.11 20.61 22.10
CA VAL A 490 -15.09 20.51 21.00
C VAL A 490 -15.67 19.09 20.92
N ALA A 491 -16.27 18.60 22.01
CA ALA A 491 -17.01 17.33 22.01
C ALA A 491 -18.50 17.52 21.63
N GLY A 492 -18.96 18.75 21.36
CA GLY A 492 -20.40 19.08 21.21
C GLY A 492 -20.91 19.40 19.81
N LEU A 493 -20.07 19.67 18.81
CA LEU A 493 -20.53 20.27 17.54
C LEU A 493 -21.08 19.26 16.52
N GLY A 494 -20.79 17.96 16.65
CA GLY A 494 -21.28 16.92 15.74
C GLY A 494 -22.75 16.53 15.90
N ARG A 495 -23.43 16.94 16.99
CA ARG A 495 -24.85 16.57 17.25
C ARG A 495 -25.86 17.67 16.95
N ALA A 496 -25.44 18.90 16.70
CA ALA A 496 -26.35 20.04 16.50
C ALA A 496 -26.84 20.20 15.04
N LEU A 497 -26.14 19.63 14.06
CA LEU A 497 -26.48 19.75 12.64
C LEU A 497 -27.45 18.68 12.10
N LEU A 498 -27.76 17.65 12.89
CA LEU A 498 -28.69 16.56 12.50
C LEU A 498 -30.11 16.70 13.09
N ARG A 499 -30.42 17.77 13.84
CA ARG A 499 -31.74 17.94 14.50
C ARG A 499 -32.60 19.11 14.00
N ARG A 500 -32.18 19.84 12.96
CA ARG A 500 -32.95 20.98 12.41
C ARG A 500 -33.65 20.73 11.07
N GLY A 501 -33.88 19.46 10.71
CA GLY A 501 -34.69 19.09 9.54
C GLY A 501 -35.85 18.17 9.94
N GLY A 502 -36.94 18.73 10.49
CA GLY A 502 -38.13 17.93 10.80
C GLY A 502 -39.13 18.55 11.76
N SER A 503 -39.71 19.71 11.42
CA SER A 503 -41.06 20.07 11.92
C SER A 503 -41.69 21.17 11.08
N THR A 504 -42.32 20.80 9.96
CA THR A 504 -43.42 21.59 9.37
C THR A 504 -44.68 20.75 9.47
N GLY A 505 -45.36 20.87 10.61
CA GLY A 505 -46.71 20.38 10.82
C GLY A 505 -47.69 21.55 10.65
N ARG A 506 -48.63 21.36 9.72
CA ARG A 506 -49.86 22.15 9.54
C ARG A 506 -50.52 22.40 10.91
N MET A 507 -50.77 23.64 11.30
CA MET A 507 -52.00 24.42 11.09
C MET A 507 -51.82 25.77 11.78
#